data_AF-A0A5E4HEW4-F1
#
_entry.id   AF-A0A5E4HEW4-F1
#
_cell.length_a   1.000
_cell.length_b   1.000
_cell.length_c   1.000
_cell.angle_alpha   90.00
_cell.angle_beta   90.00
_cell.angle_gamma   90.00
#
_symmetry.space_group_name_H-M   'P 1'
#
loop_
_entity.id
_entity.type
_entity.pdbx_description
1 polymer ?
#
loop_
_entity_poly.entity_id
_entity_poly.type
_entity_poly.pdbx_seq_one_letter_code
_entity_poly.pdbx_strand_id
1 'polypeptide(L)'
;MSYSYQTKLVELSEEEALKLLEKIIINGREGFFCIKSSEDLTLAQALQTYRKKDSIEKIFNSLKNEIEIKPVRVWSDDSIYGALIIGFLAQLFISLIRYEIKELKNTSTKFIKNSLMNLTVTVNFEVNKSKKYIFANFDGINKQILVQNEEIIWQKVKMKS
;
A
#
# COMPACT_ATOMS: atom_id res chain seq x y z
N MET A 1 -32.54 -1.58 -19.68
CA MET A 1 -31.32 -2.11 -20.30
C MET A 1 -31.33 -3.62 -20.14
N SER A 2 -31.55 -4.37 -21.22
CA SER A 2 -31.48 -5.83 -21.21
C SER A 2 -30.03 -6.26 -21.43
N TYR A 3 -29.40 -6.85 -20.41
CA TYR A 3 -28.09 -7.45 -20.57
C TYR A 3 -28.24 -8.77 -21.31
N SER A 4 -27.71 -8.85 -22.53
CA SER A 4 -27.55 -10.11 -23.26
C SER A 4 -26.24 -10.76 -22.83
N TYR A 5 -26.31 -11.81 -22.01
CA TYR A 5 -25.14 -12.63 -21.70
C TYR A 5 -24.91 -13.60 -22.86
N GLN A 6 -23.78 -13.45 -23.56
CA GLN A 6 -23.31 -14.42 -24.55
C GLN A 6 -22.23 -15.28 -23.91
N THR A 7 -22.60 -16.48 -23.44
CA THR A 7 -21.67 -17.42 -22.81
C THR A 7 -21.11 -18.39 -23.85
N LYS A 8 -19.80 -18.32 -24.11
CA LYS A 8 -19.03 -19.30 -24.91
C LYS A 8 -18.32 -20.35 -24.06
N LEU A 9 -18.69 -20.49 -22.79
CA LEU A 9 -18.07 -21.40 -21.85
C LEU A 9 -19.14 -22.30 -21.26
N VAL A 10 -18.92 -23.61 -21.32
CA VAL A 10 -19.70 -24.61 -20.59
C VAL A 10 -19.62 -24.21 -19.12
N GLU A 11 -20.73 -23.78 -18.54
CA GLU A 11 -20.80 -23.57 -17.09
C GLU A 11 -20.64 -24.94 -16.44
N LEU A 12 -19.45 -25.24 -15.95
CA LEU A 12 -19.24 -26.40 -15.09
C LEU A 12 -20.05 -26.13 -13.82
N SER A 13 -21.09 -26.93 -13.60
CA SER A 13 -21.91 -26.85 -12.39
C SER A 13 -21.06 -27.18 -11.15
N GLU A 14 -21.46 -26.71 -9.96
CA GLU A 14 -20.75 -27.04 -8.72
C GLU A 14 -20.59 -28.56 -8.53
N GLU A 15 -21.60 -29.34 -8.93
CA GLU A 15 -21.57 -30.80 -8.88
C GLU A 15 -20.54 -31.42 -9.84
N GLU A 16 -20.38 -30.87 -11.04
CA GLU A 16 -19.39 -31.32 -12.01
C GLU A 16 -17.97 -30.94 -11.57
N ALA A 17 -17.80 -29.76 -10.96
CA ALA A 17 -16.54 -29.34 -10.36
C ALA A 17 -16.14 -30.26 -9.20
N LEU A 18 -17.08 -30.63 -8.33
CA LEU A 18 -16.87 -31.56 -7.22
C LEU A 18 -16.48 -32.97 -7.70
N LYS A 19 -17.15 -33.51 -8.72
CA LYS A 19 -16.79 -34.81 -9.32
C LYS A 19 -15.40 -34.79 -9.93
N LEU A 20 -15.01 -33.69 -10.56
CA LEU A 20 -13.69 -33.53 -11.16
C LEU A 20 -12.61 -33.43 -10.06
N LEU A 21 -12.92 -32.77 -8.96
CA LEU A 21 -12.08 -32.73 -7.75
C LEU A 21 -11.89 -34.12 -7.13
N GLU A 22 -12.97 -34.86 -6.89
CA GLU A 22 -12.92 -36.22 -6.34
C GLU A 22 -12.04 -37.17 -7.17
N LYS A 23 -11.98 -36.97 -8.49
CA LYS A 23 -11.14 -37.78 -9.39
C LYS A 23 -9.65 -37.42 -9.32
N ILE A 24 -9.31 -36.19 -8.94
CA ILE A 24 -7.92 -35.67 -8.93
C ILE A 24 -7.31 -35.75 -7.53
N ILE A 25 -8.12 -35.80 -6.48
CA ILE A 25 -7.67 -35.93 -5.10
C ILE A 25 -6.99 -37.29 -4.89
N ILE A 26 -5.73 -37.27 -4.44
CA ILE A 26 -4.95 -38.51 -4.22
C ILE A 26 -4.98 -38.92 -2.74
N ASN A 27 -5.01 -37.95 -1.83
CA ASN A 27 -4.78 -38.20 -0.39
C ASN A 27 -5.58 -37.26 0.54
N GLY A 28 -6.52 -36.48 0.00
CA GLY A 28 -7.52 -35.72 0.78
C GLY A 28 -6.96 -34.55 1.60
N ARG A 29 -5.67 -34.24 1.43
CA ARG A 29 -4.97 -33.13 2.10
C ARG A 29 -4.62 -31.99 1.16
N GLU A 30 -5.04 -32.10 -0.09
CA GLU A 30 -4.80 -31.10 -1.13
C GLU A 30 -5.88 -30.02 -1.06
N GLY A 31 -5.46 -28.75 -1.10
CA GLY A 31 -6.36 -27.61 -1.24
C GLY A 31 -6.58 -27.29 -2.71
N PHE A 32 -7.82 -27.00 -3.10
CA PHE A 32 -8.16 -26.62 -4.47
C PHE A 32 -8.78 -25.23 -4.50
N PHE A 33 -8.58 -24.53 -5.60
CA PHE A 33 -9.22 -23.24 -5.84
C PHE A 33 -9.77 -23.20 -7.27
N CYS A 34 -10.95 -22.62 -7.44
CA CYS A 34 -11.58 -22.39 -8.72
C CYS A 34 -11.63 -20.89 -9.00
N ILE A 35 -11.26 -20.48 -10.22
CA ILE A 35 -11.37 -19.09 -10.67
C ILE A 35 -12.47 -19.04 -11.72
N LYS A 36 -13.60 -18.39 -11.39
CA LYS A 36 -14.65 -18.04 -12.36
C LYS A 36 -14.37 -16.63 -12.88
N SER A 37 -14.38 -16.47 -14.20
CA SER A 37 -14.19 -15.19 -14.89
C SER A 37 -15.34 -14.97 -15.87
N SER A 38 -15.82 -13.73 -15.98
CA SER A 38 -16.75 -13.31 -17.03
C SER A 38 -16.05 -12.94 -18.33
N GLU A 39 -14.73 -12.81 -18.31
CA GLU A 39 -13.89 -12.52 -19.47
C GLU A 39 -13.21 -13.80 -19.98
N ASP A 40 -13.04 -13.88 -21.31
CA ASP A 40 -12.31 -14.95 -21.99
C ASP A 40 -10.80 -14.76 -21.80
N LEU A 41 -10.28 -15.33 -20.71
CA LEU A 41 -8.89 -15.24 -20.31
C LEU A 41 -8.23 -16.61 -20.42
N THR A 42 -6.98 -16.63 -20.89
CA THR A 42 -6.15 -17.83 -20.74
C THR A 42 -5.93 -18.14 -19.26
N LEU A 43 -5.67 -19.41 -18.92
CA LEU A 43 -5.37 -19.83 -17.54
C LEU A 43 -4.28 -18.96 -16.89
N ALA A 44 -3.22 -18.65 -17.62
CA ALA A 44 -2.13 -17.80 -17.15
C ALA A 44 -2.60 -16.37 -16.83
N GLN A 45 -3.43 -15.77 -17.69
CA GLN A 45 -3.98 -14.42 -17.48
C GLN A 45 -5.00 -14.39 -16.33
N ALA A 46 -5.86 -15.40 -16.21
CA ALA A 46 -6.80 -15.54 -15.11
C ALA A 46 -6.06 -15.66 -13.77
N LEU A 47 -5.03 -16.52 -13.71
CA LEU A 47 -4.20 -16.68 -12.52
C LEU A 47 -3.43 -15.40 -12.18
N GLN A 48 -2.85 -14.72 -13.18
CA GLN A 48 -2.13 -13.47 -12.97
C GLN A 48 -3.05 -12.37 -12.44
N THR A 49 -4.27 -12.28 -12.98
CA THR A 49 -5.28 -11.31 -12.56
C THR A 49 -5.76 -11.61 -11.15
N TYR A 50 -6.04 -12.87 -10.82
CA TYR A 50 -6.36 -13.27 -9.47
C TYR A 50 -5.22 -12.94 -8.50
N ARG A 51 -3.96 -13.19 -8.87
CA ARG A 51 -2.79 -12.82 -8.06
C ARG A 51 -2.64 -11.32 -7.85
N LYS A 52 -3.14 -10.46 -8.75
CA LYS A 52 -3.16 -9.00 -8.49
C LYS A 52 -4.04 -8.66 -7.28
N LYS A 53 -5.01 -9.48 -6.91
CA LYS A 53 -5.82 -9.30 -5.69
C LYS A 53 -4.98 -9.31 -4.41
N ASP A 54 -3.90 -10.10 -4.36
CA ASP A 54 -2.96 -10.13 -3.22
C ASP A 54 -2.37 -8.74 -2.93
N SER A 55 -2.16 -7.91 -3.96
CA SER A 55 -1.70 -6.53 -3.76
C SER A 55 -2.71 -5.67 -2.98
N ILE A 56 -4.01 -5.90 -3.20
CA ILE A 56 -5.10 -5.22 -2.49
C ILE A 56 -5.12 -5.70 -1.03
N GLU A 57 -5.00 -7.00 -0.79
CA GLU A 57 -4.94 -7.57 0.56
C GLU A 57 -3.74 -7.02 1.35
N LYS A 58 -2.57 -6.90 0.71
CA LYS A 58 -1.38 -6.28 1.29
C LYS A 58 -1.61 -4.81 1.64
N ILE A 59 -2.30 -4.05 0.79
CA ILE A 59 -2.67 -2.65 1.07
C ILE A 59 -3.59 -2.58 2.29
N PHE A 60 -4.65 -3.37 2.35
CA PHE A 60 -5.56 -3.38 3.51
C PHE A 60 -4.88 -3.83 4.80
N ASN A 61 -3.97 -4.81 4.72
CA ASN A 61 -3.16 -5.22 5.85
C ASN A 61 -2.24 -4.08 6.34
N SER A 62 -1.59 -3.36 5.42
CA SER A 62 -0.77 -2.18 5.72
C SER A 62 -1.59 -1.06 6.38
N LEU A 63 -2.78 -0.77 5.86
CA LEU A 63 -3.70 0.23 6.41
C LEU A 63 -4.11 -0.11 7.85
N LYS A 64 -4.43 -1.38 8.13
CA LYS A 64 -4.87 -1.84 9.46
C LYS A 64 -3.74 -1.87 10.48
N ASN A 65 -2.58 -2.41 10.11
CA ASN A 65 -1.54 -2.77 11.07
C ASN A 65 -0.38 -1.77 11.13
N GLU A 66 -0.06 -1.11 10.02
CA GLU A 66 1.13 -0.24 9.93
C GLU A 66 0.75 1.23 10.00
N ILE A 67 -0.25 1.65 9.22
CA ILE A 67 -0.79 3.00 9.27
C ILE A 67 -1.69 3.17 10.51
N GLU A 68 -2.25 2.07 11.01
CA GLU A 68 -3.09 2.02 12.21
C GLU A 68 -4.28 2.97 12.10
N ILE A 69 -5.08 2.83 11.02
CA ILE A 69 -6.38 3.51 10.88
C ILE A 69 -7.34 2.91 11.92
N LYS A 70 -7.15 3.28 13.18
CA LYS A 70 -8.13 3.08 14.25
C LYS A 70 -8.91 4.38 14.34
N PRO A 71 -10.25 4.36 14.17
CA PRO A 71 -11.03 5.54 14.50
C PRO A 71 -10.81 5.83 15.98
N VAL A 72 -10.31 7.02 16.28
CA VAL A 72 -10.10 7.47 17.65
C VAL A 72 -11.46 7.80 18.24
N ARG A 73 -12.19 6.79 18.73
CA ARG A 73 -13.40 6.95 19.54
C ARG A 73 -14.54 7.79 18.90
N VAL A 74 -14.55 7.94 17.58
CA VAL A 74 -15.56 8.70 16.82
C VAL A 74 -16.47 7.76 16.04
N TRP A 75 -17.78 8.00 16.13
CA TRP A 75 -18.84 7.08 15.69
C TRP A 75 -19.75 7.66 14.60
N SER A 76 -19.36 8.75 13.92
CA SER A 76 -20.09 9.25 12.76
C SER A 76 -19.55 8.67 11.46
N ASP A 77 -20.43 8.39 10.51
CA ASP A 77 -20.06 7.91 9.18
C ASP A 77 -19.02 8.83 8.52
N ASP A 78 -19.20 10.15 8.63
CA ASP A 78 -18.26 11.15 8.12
C ASP A 78 -16.85 11.01 8.71
N SER A 79 -16.74 10.71 10.01
CA SER A 79 -15.45 10.50 10.67
C SER A 79 -14.78 9.22 10.19
N ILE A 80 -15.56 8.18 9.91
CA ILE A 80 -15.07 6.92 9.34
C ILE A 80 -14.54 7.16 7.93
N TYR A 81 -15.30 7.86 7.08
CA TYR A 81 -14.85 8.22 5.73
C TYR A 81 -13.59 9.08 5.77
N GLY A 82 -13.53 10.09 6.65
CA GLY A 82 -12.36 10.94 6.82
C GLY A 82 -11.11 10.15 7.22
N ALA A 83 -11.23 9.24 8.21
CA ALA A 83 -10.12 8.40 8.64
C ALA A 83 -9.63 7.46 7.53
N LEU A 84 -10.55 6.88 6.75
CA LEU A 84 -10.20 6.05 5.59
C LEU A 84 -9.46 6.85 4.52
N ILE A 85 -9.95 8.05 4.17
CA ILE A 85 -9.31 8.93 3.18
C ILE A 85 -7.88 9.27 3.60
N ILE A 86 -7.69 9.71 4.85
CA ILE A 86 -6.36 10.04 5.38
C ILE A 86 -5.43 8.82 5.35
N GLY A 87 -5.96 7.64 5.70
CA GLY A 87 -5.21 6.41 5.65
C GLY A 87 -4.77 6.01 4.23
N PHE A 88 -5.66 6.15 3.24
CA PHE A 88 -5.31 5.92 1.83
C PHE A 88 -4.28 6.93 1.32
N LEU A 89 -4.37 8.21 1.73
CA LEU A 89 -3.35 9.22 1.41
C LEU A 89 -1.99 8.84 2.01
N ALA A 90 -1.95 8.43 3.28
CA ALA A 90 -0.72 7.96 3.91
C ALA A 90 -0.13 6.76 3.15
N GLN A 91 -0.96 5.79 2.77
CA GLN A 91 -0.53 4.64 1.98
C GLN A 91 -0.02 5.03 0.58
N LEU A 92 -0.64 6.01 -0.06
CA LEU A 92 -0.18 6.56 -1.34
C LEU A 92 1.23 7.12 -1.22
N PHE A 93 1.50 7.94 -0.19
CA PHE A 93 2.85 8.48 0.03
C PHE A 93 3.88 7.39 0.25
N ILE A 94 3.56 6.35 1.03
CA ILE A 94 4.45 5.20 1.20
C ILE A 94 4.72 4.51 -0.13
N SER A 95 3.69 4.31 -0.96
CA SER A 95 3.85 3.72 -2.29
C SER A 95 4.70 4.59 -3.22
N LEU A 96 4.55 5.92 -3.18
CA LEU A 96 5.37 6.86 -3.94
C LEU A 96 6.83 6.82 -3.49
N ILE A 97 7.10 6.81 -2.18
CA ILE A 97 8.46 6.70 -1.63
C ILE A 97 9.16 5.44 -2.16
N ARG A 98 8.46 4.30 -2.19
CA ARG A 98 8.99 3.03 -2.72
C ARG A 98 9.18 3.05 -4.24
N TYR A 99 8.41 3.87 -4.95
CA TYR A 99 8.49 4.01 -6.40
C TYR A 99 9.68 4.89 -6.81
N GLU A 100 9.84 6.05 -6.17
CA GLU A 100 10.90 7.03 -6.45
C GLU A 100 12.27 6.60 -5.91
N ILE A 101 12.30 5.92 -4.76
CA ILE A 101 13.54 5.49 -4.09
C ILE A 101 13.68 3.97 -4.25
N LYS A 102 14.47 3.57 -5.25
CA LYS A 102 14.65 2.16 -5.63
C LYS A 102 15.16 1.30 -4.48
N GLU A 103 16.00 1.87 -3.62
CA GLU A 103 16.55 1.24 -2.41
C GLU A 103 15.45 0.90 -1.40
N LEU A 104 14.34 1.62 -1.41
CA LEU A 104 13.21 1.43 -0.50
C LEU A 104 12.09 0.56 -1.08
N LYS A 105 12.20 0.10 -2.33
CA LYS A 105 11.17 -0.68 -3.03
C LYS A 105 10.62 -1.84 -2.18
N ASN A 106 11.51 -2.56 -1.52
CA ASN A 106 11.19 -3.74 -0.71
C ASN A 106 11.10 -3.44 0.80
N THR A 107 11.32 -2.20 1.21
CA THR A 107 11.28 -1.80 2.62
C THR A 107 9.84 -1.80 3.13
N SER A 108 9.59 -2.36 4.32
CA SER A 108 8.23 -2.42 4.87
C SER A 108 7.71 -1.03 5.26
N THR A 109 6.38 -0.88 5.29
CA THR A 109 5.71 0.37 5.67
C THR A 109 6.12 0.80 7.08
N LYS A 110 6.29 -0.16 7.99
CA LYS A 110 6.76 0.05 9.36
C LYS A 110 8.05 0.86 9.44
N PHE A 111 9.06 0.45 8.67
CA PHE A 111 10.38 1.07 8.74
C PHE A 111 10.37 2.48 8.15
N ILE A 112 9.65 2.68 7.04
CA ILE A 112 9.48 4.01 6.44
C ILE A 112 8.74 4.93 7.42
N LYS A 113 7.62 4.47 8.01
CA LYS A 113 6.86 5.21 9.03
C LYS A 113 7.75 5.59 10.21
N ASN A 114 8.46 4.62 10.79
CA ASN A 114 9.30 4.84 11.97
C ASN A 114 10.45 5.82 11.69
N SER A 115 11.10 5.69 10.53
CA SER A 115 12.15 6.61 10.10
C SER A 115 11.65 8.05 9.97
N LEU A 116 10.47 8.23 9.36
CA LEU A 116 9.84 9.54 9.19
C LEU A 116 9.36 10.12 10.53
N MET A 117 8.80 9.31 11.43
CA MET A 117 8.36 9.75 12.76
C MET A 117 9.52 10.18 13.66
N ASN A 118 10.69 9.57 13.49
CA ASN A 118 11.85 9.88 14.33
C ASN A 118 12.60 11.14 13.88
N LEU A 119 12.40 11.59 12.64
CA LEU A 119 13.01 12.82 12.12
C LEU A 119 12.48 14.03 12.90
N THR A 120 13.38 14.83 13.47
CA THR A 120 13.01 15.98 14.28
C THR A 120 13.51 17.29 13.69
N VAL A 121 12.69 18.35 13.82
CA VAL A 121 13.05 19.72 13.44
C VAL A 121 12.83 20.63 14.63
N THR A 122 13.91 21.21 15.14
CA THR A 122 13.88 22.21 16.21
C THR A 122 14.00 23.59 15.59
N VAL A 123 13.07 24.49 15.92
CA VAL A 123 13.10 25.88 15.47
C VAL A 123 13.45 26.76 16.65
N ASN A 124 14.60 27.42 16.58
CA ASN A 124 15.00 28.42 17.56
C ASN A 124 14.51 29.80 17.10
N PHE A 125 13.72 30.44 17.96
CA PHE A 125 13.17 31.77 17.76
C PHE A 125 13.86 32.72 18.73
N GLU A 126 14.66 33.65 18.21
CA GLU A 126 15.19 34.78 18.98
C GLU A 126 14.48 36.05 18.53
N VAL A 127 14.08 36.89 19.48
CA VAL A 127 13.45 38.19 19.20
C VAL A 127 14.39 39.01 18.33
N ASN A 128 13.88 39.56 17.22
CA ASN A 128 14.62 40.33 16.21
C ASN A 128 15.72 39.59 15.44
N LYS A 129 15.74 38.24 15.43
CA LYS A 129 16.64 37.46 14.57
C LYS A 129 15.90 36.51 13.64
N SER A 130 16.59 36.10 12.58
CA SER A 130 16.12 35.06 11.66
C SER A 130 15.90 33.73 12.38
N LYS A 131 14.79 33.05 12.09
CA LYS A 131 14.51 31.70 12.59
C LYS A 131 15.65 30.75 12.24
N LYS A 132 16.17 30.01 13.23
CA LYS A 132 17.19 28.98 13.02
C LYS A 132 16.54 27.60 13.08
N TYR A 133 16.70 26.81 12.02
CA TYR A 133 16.19 25.45 11.94
C TYR A 133 17.33 24.46 12.20
N ILE A 134 17.09 23.49 13.08
CA ILE A 134 18.02 22.41 13.42
C ILE A 134 17.30 21.10 13.14
N PHE A 135 17.83 20.31 12.20
CA PHE A 135 17.30 19.01 11.84
C PHE A 135 18.12 17.92 12.53
N ALA A 136 17.48 16.89 13.09
CA ALA A 136 18.15 15.81 13.83
C ALA A 136 17.47 14.45 13.62
N ASN A 137 18.10 13.39 14.16
CA ASN A 137 17.66 11.99 14.07
C ASN A 137 17.61 11.43 12.63
N PHE A 138 18.62 11.76 11.85
CA PHE A 138 18.76 11.23 10.50
C PHE A 138 19.19 9.75 10.51
N ASP A 139 18.51 8.92 9.72
CA ASP A 139 18.85 7.53 9.44
C ASP A 139 19.04 7.29 7.92
N GLY A 140 19.31 6.06 7.50
CA GLY A 140 19.51 5.76 6.08
C GLY A 140 18.30 6.05 5.20
N ILE A 141 17.09 5.83 5.72
CA ILE A 141 15.83 5.97 4.97
C ILE A 141 15.48 7.45 4.83
N ASN A 142 15.43 8.21 5.93
CA ASN A 142 15.05 9.63 5.87
C ASN A 142 16.11 10.49 5.16
N LYS A 143 17.40 10.10 5.19
CA LYS A 143 18.42 10.74 4.36
C LYS A 143 18.13 10.55 2.89
N GLN A 144 17.82 9.32 2.44
CA GLN A 144 17.52 9.07 1.03
C GLN A 144 16.29 9.87 0.55
N ILE A 145 15.26 9.97 1.39
CA ILE A 145 14.05 10.76 1.11
C ILE A 145 14.36 12.25 0.97
N LEU A 146 15.26 12.78 1.81
CA LEU A 146 15.62 14.21 1.81
C LEU A 146 16.68 14.55 0.74
N VAL A 147 17.58 13.62 0.41
CA VAL A 147 18.65 13.80 -0.58
C VAL A 147 18.13 13.80 -2.03
N GLN A 148 16.98 13.21 -2.31
CA GLN A 148 16.34 13.40 -3.63
C GLN A 148 15.70 14.80 -3.79
N ASN A 149 15.50 15.54 -2.70
CA ASN A 149 14.95 16.90 -2.69
C ASN A 149 16.02 18.00 -2.51
N GLU A 150 17.29 17.70 -2.82
CA GLU A 150 18.44 18.57 -2.52
C GLU A 150 18.37 19.96 -3.15
N GLU A 151 17.67 20.14 -4.27
CA GLU A 151 17.50 21.47 -4.87
C GLU A 151 16.72 22.44 -3.96
N ILE A 152 15.82 21.94 -3.10
CA ILE A 152 14.96 22.79 -2.26
C ILE A 152 15.56 23.01 -0.87
N ILE A 153 16.24 22.00 -0.31
CA ILE A 153 16.72 22.03 1.08
C ILE A 153 18.08 22.71 1.18
N TRP A 154 19.04 22.40 0.30
CA TRP A 154 20.39 22.98 0.38
C TRP A 154 20.47 24.42 -0.11
N GLN A 155 19.52 24.90 -0.92
CA GLN A 155 19.44 26.33 -1.24
C GLN A 155 19.14 27.19 0.00
N LYS A 156 18.42 26.66 1.00
CA LYS A 156 18.18 27.36 2.27
C LYS A 156 19.34 27.24 3.26
N VAL A 157 20.16 26.20 3.15
CA VAL A 157 21.31 25.97 4.04
C VAL A 157 22.58 26.66 3.53
N LYS A 158 22.77 26.82 2.21
CA LYS A 158 23.96 27.48 1.62
C LYS A 158 23.98 29.01 1.70
N MET A 159 22.95 29.68 2.21
CA MET A 159 22.99 31.14 2.46
C MET A 159 23.67 31.51 3.78
N LYS A 160 24.69 30.77 4.23
CA LYS A 160 25.54 31.12 5.40
C LYS A 160 26.79 30.22 5.52
N SER A 161 27.66 30.26 4.51
CA SER A 161 29.10 30.14 4.76
C SER A 161 29.73 31.51 4.59
#